data_AF-A0A416HJI7-F1
#
_entry.id   AF-A0A416HJI7-F1
#
_cell.length_a   1.000
_cell.length_b   1.000
_cell.length_c   1.000
_cell.angle_alpha   90.00
_cell.angle_beta   90.00
_cell.angle_gamma   90.00
#
_symmetry.space_group_name_H-M   'P 1'
#
loop_
_entity.id
_entity.type
_entity.pdbx_description
1 polymer ?
#
loop_
_entity_poly.entity_id
_entity_poly.type
_entity_poly.pdbx_seq_one_letter_code
_entity_poly.pdbx_strand_id
1 'polypeptide(L)'
;MVSKETKETILATIDEVFQKMNSISWIDRQKAMSKEAFKNTEKILYCFNVLKEHVSNEQEYLEIALHGKSKSITSIKNGGGQVDDDTKLRDRMDSYRRSLNDVERVEAALEHIRGMKGYEVIEARYFNRKPGGDNYTWEEIAGTLAGSDGYSENLNEKTVRAYKNKLIKEMAVYLFGSDAI
;
A
#
# COMPACT_ATOMS: atom_id res chain seq x y z
N MET A 1 0.92 -17.19 0.88
CA MET A 1 0.57 -16.80 2.26
C MET A 1 1.67 -15.87 2.77
N VAL A 2 1.41 -14.58 2.91
CA VAL A 2 2.39 -13.60 3.41
C VAL A 2 2.54 -13.79 4.93
N SER A 3 3.77 -13.91 5.43
CA SER A 3 4.04 -14.24 6.83
C SER A 3 3.60 -13.11 7.77
N LYS A 4 3.28 -13.46 9.02
CA LYS A 4 2.83 -12.51 10.06
C LYS A 4 3.89 -11.45 10.37
N GLU A 5 5.18 -11.84 10.33
CA GLU A 5 6.32 -10.94 10.40
C GLU A 5 6.34 -9.94 9.25
N THR A 6 6.07 -10.40 8.02
CA THR A 6 6.02 -9.51 6.86
C THR A 6 4.90 -8.47 7.00
N LYS A 7 3.77 -8.84 7.59
CA LYS A 7 2.63 -7.94 7.83
C LYS A 7 2.90 -6.89 8.91
N GLU A 8 3.48 -7.27 10.05
CA GLU A 8 3.86 -6.34 11.13
C GLU A 8 5.00 -5.40 10.70
N THR A 9 5.94 -5.91 9.90
CA THR A 9 7.05 -5.11 9.35
C THR A 9 6.53 -4.02 8.41
N ILE A 10 5.51 -4.30 7.58
CA ILE A 10 4.94 -3.30 6.66
C ILE A 10 4.33 -2.12 7.43
N LEU A 11 3.55 -2.38 8.48
CA LEU A 11 2.91 -1.33 9.29
C LEU A 11 3.93 -0.52 10.10
N ALA A 12 4.88 -1.18 10.76
CA ALA A 12 5.96 -0.50 11.49
C ALA A 12 6.82 0.37 10.57
N THR A 13 7.06 -0.08 9.33
CA THR A 13 7.83 0.69 8.34
C THR A 13 7.10 1.97 7.92
N ILE A 14 5.76 2.00 7.93
CA ILE A 14 4.98 3.18 7.58
C ILE A 14 5.13 4.25 8.68
N ASP A 15 4.89 3.87 9.94
CA ASP A 15 4.99 4.80 11.09
C ASP A 15 6.42 5.32 11.32
N GLU A 16 7.43 4.47 11.11
CA GLU A 16 8.83 4.85 11.30
C GLU A 16 9.30 5.85 10.21
N VAL A 17 8.74 5.76 9.00
CA VAL A 17 8.99 6.73 7.93
C VAL A 17 8.41 8.10 8.32
N PHE A 18 7.21 8.15 8.91
CA PHE A 18 6.61 9.40 9.38
C PHE A 18 7.43 10.11 10.46
N GLN A 19 8.10 9.37 11.35
CA GLN A 19 8.88 9.94 12.45
C GLN A 19 10.25 10.49 12.01
N LYS A 20 10.97 9.79 11.13
CA LYS A 20 12.31 10.20 10.66
C LYS A 20 12.27 11.47 9.79
N MET A 21 11.13 11.77 9.16
CA MET A 21 10.93 12.96 8.32
C MET A 21 10.98 14.29 9.10
N ASN A 22 10.95 14.30 10.44
CA ASN A 22 10.85 15.52 11.24
C ASN A 22 12.18 16.25 11.55
N SER A 23 13.35 15.73 11.17
CA SER A 23 14.66 16.26 11.63
C SER A 23 15.61 16.82 10.54
N ILE A 24 15.13 17.16 9.34
CA ILE A 24 15.99 17.54 8.18
C ILE A 24 15.62 18.94 7.62
N SER A 25 16.61 19.68 7.10
CA SER A 25 16.50 21.00 6.45
C SER A 25 15.40 21.07 5.39
N TRP A 26 14.61 22.17 5.34
CA TRP A 26 13.33 22.29 4.61
C TRP A 26 13.37 21.91 3.11
N ILE A 27 14.38 22.31 2.33
CA ILE A 27 14.48 21.98 0.88
C ILE A 27 14.89 20.53 0.64
N ASP A 28 15.86 20.04 1.42
CA ASP A 28 16.30 18.64 1.35
C ASP A 28 15.23 17.71 1.92
N ARG A 29 14.48 18.18 2.92
CA ARG A 29 13.27 17.56 3.47
C ARG A 29 12.21 17.48 2.38
N GLN A 30 11.89 18.55 1.66
CA GLN A 30 10.86 18.50 0.61
C GLN A 30 11.20 17.49 -0.50
N LYS A 31 12.45 17.46 -0.96
CA LYS A 31 12.90 16.45 -1.94
C LYS A 31 12.93 15.03 -1.38
N ALA A 32 13.33 14.85 -0.12
CA ALA A 32 13.31 13.56 0.56
C ALA A 32 11.86 13.07 0.77
N MET A 33 10.97 13.95 1.22
CA MET A 33 9.55 13.69 1.44
C MET A 33 8.83 13.37 0.12
N SER A 34 9.08 14.10 -0.97
CA SER A 34 8.51 13.77 -2.28
C SER A 34 9.00 12.41 -2.80
N LYS A 35 10.30 12.09 -2.61
CA LYS A 35 10.86 10.78 -2.98
C LYS A 35 10.32 9.66 -2.09
N GLU A 36 10.08 9.92 -0.81
CA GLU A 36 9.49 8.98 0.13
C GLU A 36 8.00 8.78 -0.16
N ALA A 37 7.25 9.84 -0.43
CA ALA A 37 5.86 9.81 -0.85
C ALA A 37 5.68 8.99 -2.13
N PHE A 38 6.55 9.18 -3.13
CA PHE A 38 6.56 8.35 -4.34
C PHE A 38 6.78 6.87 -4.02
N LYS A 39 7.82 6.56 -3.23
CA LYS A 39 8.13 5.17 -2.85
C LYS A 39 7.02 4.53 -2.01
N ASN A 40 6.42 5.29 -1.10
CA ASN A 40 5.35 4.84 -0.24
C ASN A 40 4.08 4.57 -1.07
N THR A 41 3.77 5.46 -2.02
CA THR A 41 2.70 5.22 -3.00
C THR A 41 2.93 3.93 -3.77
N GLU A 42 4.15 3.69 -4.27
CA GLU A 42 4.48 2.45 -4.98
C GLU A 42 4.35 1.20 -4.09
N LYS A 43 4.76 1.27 -2.82
CA LYS A 43 4.57 0.19 -1.84
C LYS A 43 3.09 -0.08 -1.55
N ILE A 44 2.29 0.97 -1.40
CA ILE A 44 0.84 0.88 -1.22
C ILE A 44 0.24 0.12 -2.40
N LEU A 45 0.56 0.50 -3.65
CA LEU A 45 0.05 -0.18 -4.85
C LEU A 45 0.39 -1.68 -4.87
N TYR A 46 1.61 -2.07 -4.48
CA TYR A 46 1.98 -3.49 -4.40
C TYR A 46 1.17 -4.29 -3.37
N CYS A 47 0.81 -3.66 -2.26
CA CYS A 47 0.09 -4.31 -1.16
C CYS A 47 -1.42 -4.09 -1.22
N PHE A 48 -1.92 -3.25 -2.14
CA PHE A 48 -3.28 -2.76 -2.14
C PHE A 48 -4.32 -3.88 -2.25
N ASN A 49 -4.14 -4.83 -3.18
CA ASN A 49 -5.05 -5.97 -3.32
C ASN A 49 -5.14 -6.80 -2.03
N VAL A 50 -4.01 -6.99 -1.34
CA VAL A 50 -3.97 -7.71 -0.06
C VAL A 50 -4.67 -6.92 1.04
N LEU A 51 -4.47 -5.60 1.08
CA LEU A 51 -5.16 -4.72 2.04
C LEU A 51 -6.68 -4.75 1.81
N LYS A 52 -7.11 -4.67 0.55
CA LYS A 52 -8.52 -4.74 0.16
C LYS A 52 -9.17 -6.07 0.53
N GLU A 53 -8.50 -7.19 0.26
CA GLU A 53 -8.95 -8.51 0.70
C GLU A 53 -9.03 -8.58 2.23
N HIS A 54 -8.04 -8.04 2.94
CA HIS A 54 -8.00 -8.07 4.41
C HIS A 54 -9.15 -7.29 5.06
N VAL A 55 -9.56 -6.15 4.49
CA VAL A 55 -10.69 -5.38 5.03
C VAL A 55 -12.06 -5.89 4.58
N SER A 56 -12.10 -6.73 3.54
CA SER A 56 -13.36 -7.26 2.97
C SER A 56 -14.08 -8.26 3.87
N ASN A 57 -13.37 -8.91 4.79
CA ASN A 57 -13.95 -9.86 5.75
C ASN A 57 -13.77 -9.34 7.19
N GLU A 58 -14.71 -8.51 7.64
CA GLU A 58 -14.72 -7.90 8.98
C GLU A 58 -14.70 -8.97 10.09
N GLN A 59 -15.49 -10.04 9.94
CA GLN A 59 -15.57 -11.12 10.93
C GLN A 59 -14.23 -11.84 11.08
N GLU A 60 -13.59 -12.23 9.97
CA GLU A 60 -12.26 -12.84 10.01
C GLU A 60 -11.20 -11.88 10.56
N TYR A 61 -11.29 -10.59 10.23
CA TYR A 61 -10.38 -9.55 10.73
C TYR A 61 -10.44 -9.40 12.26
N LEU A 62 -11.64 -9.52 12.84
CA LEU A 62 -11.92 -9.43 14.27
C LEU A 62 -11.65 -10.76 15.01
N GLU A 63 -11.97 -11.90 14.41
CA GLU A 63 -11.80 -13.24 15.02
C GLU A 63 -10.34 -13.67 15.18
N ILE A 64 -9.45 -13.30 14.25
CA ILE A 64 -8.00 -13.54 14.37
C ILE A 64 -7.43 -12.93 15.66
N ALA A 65 -8.04 -11.84 16.17
CA ALA A 65 -7.62 -11.18 17.40
C ALA A 65 -8.12 -11.91 18.66
N LEU A 66 -9.31 -12.52 18.62
CA LEU A 66 -9.92 -13.23 19.76
C LEU A 66 -9.25 -14.60 20.01
N HIS A 67 -8.76 -15.26 18.96
CA HIS A 67 -8.14 -16.59 19.07
C HIS A 67 -6.60 -16.59 19.01
N GLY A 68 -5.98 -15.43 19.18
CA GLY A 68 -4.53 -15.25 19.24
C GLY A 68 -3.88 -15.86 20.49
N LYS A 69 -3.52 -17.15 20.38
CA LYS A 69 -2.77 -18.02 21.32
C LYS A 69 -3.62 -18.71 22.40
N SER A 70 -4.05 -19.94 22.08
CA SER A 70 -4.11 -21.01 23.09
C SER A 70 -2.68 -21.23 23.61
N LYS A 71 -2.33 -20.60 24.74
CA LYS A 71 -1.00 -20.75 25.36
C LYS A 71 -0.99 -22.04 26.17
N SER A 72 -0.40 -23.10 25.60
CA SER A 72 0.47 -23.95 26.42
C SER A 72 1.76 -23.18 26.67
N ILE A 73 1.76 -22.30 27.68
CA ILE A 73 2.99 -21.69 28.22
C ILE A 73 2.88 -21.74 29.74
N THR A 74 3.63 -22.67 30.32
CA THR A 74 4.04 -22.69 31.71
C THR A 74 4.65 -21.34 32.09
N SER A 75 4.01 -20.66 33.04
CA SER A 75 4.54 -19.70 34.02
C SER A 75 5.84 -18.94 33.68
N ILE A 76 5.74 -17.65 33.36
CA ILE A 76 6.66 -16.60 33.86
C ILE A 76 5.83 -15.33 34.12
N LYS A 77 5.83 -14.87 35.39
CA LYS A 77 5.18 -13.63 35.84
C LYS A 77 6.07 -12.44 35.51
N ASN A 78 5.53 -11.39 34.89
CA ASN A 78 6.06 -10.01 34.96
C ASN A 78 4.91 -9.02 34.71
N GLY A 79 4.86 -7.95 35.52
CA GLY A 79 3.70 -7.07 35.73
C GLY A 79 3.21 -6.31 34.49
N GLY A 80 2.07 -6.76 33.96
CA GLY A 80 1.20 -6.00 33.07
C GLY A 80 -0.24 -6.30 33.49
N GLY A 81 -1.01 -5.27 33.84
CA GLY A 81 -2.41 -5.42 34.23
C GLY A 81 -3.20 -6.18 33.17
N GLN A 82 -4.16 -6.99 33.61
CA GLN A 82 -5.03 -7.77 32.74
C GLN A 82 -5.84 -6.80 31.87
N VAL A 83 -5.46 -6.64 30.60
CA VAL A 83 -6.20 -5.78 29.66
C VAL A 83 -7.54 -6.47 29.39
N ASP A 84 -8.61 -5.77 29.78
CA ASP A 84 -9.99 -6.20 29.63
C ASP A 84 -10.32 -6.49 28.16
N ASP A 85 -11.11 -7.54 27.91
CA ASP A 85 -11.37 -8.04 26.56
C ASP A 85 -12.17 -7.03 25.73
N ASP A 86 -13.00 -6.20 26.37
CA ASP A 86 -13.70 -5.08 25.74
C ASP A 86 -12.73 -3.99 25.22
N THR A 87 -11.62 -3.77 25.92
CA THR A 87 -10.59 -2.80 25.49
C THR A 87 -9.84 -3.33 24.26
N LYS A 88 -9.50 -4.63 24.24
CA LYS A 88 -8.86 -5.26 23.06
C LYS A 88 -9.75 -5.25 21.84
N LEU A 89 -11.05 -5.51 22.02
CA LEU A 89 -12.01 -5.47 20.93
C LEU A 89 -12.14 -4.06 20.36
N ARG A 90 -12.21 -3.04 21.22
CA ARG A 90 -12.28 -1.63 20.80
C ARG A 90 -11.04 -1.20 20.02
N ASP A 91 -9.84 -1.46 20.53
CA ASP A 91 -8.59 -1.13 19.85
C ASP A 91 -8.50 -1.80 18.47
N ARG A 92 -9.04 -3.02 18.35
CA ARG A 92 -9.08 -3.76 17.08
C ARG A 92 -10.11 -3.18 16.11
N MET A 93 -11.29 -2.80 16.57
CA MET A 93 -12.29 -2.09 15.76
C MET A 93 -11.73 -0.76 15.24
N ASP A 94 -11.00 -0.01 16.06
CA ASP A 94 -10.38 1.24 15.65
C ASP A 94 -9.22 1.01 14.66
N SER A 95 -8.50 -0.11 14.77
CA SER A 95 -7.55 -0.54 13.74
C SER A 95 -8.22 -0.91 12.42
N TYR A 96 -9.33 -1.64 12.47
CA TYR A 96 -10.11 -2.00 11.28
C TYR A 96 -10.60 -0.76 10.54
N ARG A 97 -11.21 0.19 11.28
CA ARG A 97 -11.70 1.46 10.73
C ARG A 97 -10.60 2.27 10.05
N ARG A 98 -9.40 2.32 10.65
CA ARG A 98 -8.23 2.96 10.02
C ARG A 98 -7.86 2.29 8.70
N SER A 99 -7.74 0.96 8.69
CA SER A 99 -7.43 0.21 7.46
C SER A 99 -8.51 0.37 6.39
N LEU A 100 -9.79 0.41 6.76
CA LEU A 100 -10.89 0.66 5.84
C LEU A 100 -10.78 2.06 5.21
N ASN A 101 -10.54 3.08 6.03
CA ASN A 101 -10.34 4.43 5.54
C ASN A 101 -9.12 4.56 4.62
N ASP A 102 -8.03 3.85 4.93
CA ASP A 102 -6.85 3.80 4.06
C ASP A 102 -7.18 3.20 2.68
N VAL A 103 -7.98 2.13 2.65
CA VAL A 103 -8.45 1.54 1.37
C VAL A 103 -9.29 2.53 0.59
N GLU A 104 -10.27 3.18 1.23
CA GLU A 104 -11.13 4.18 0.58
C GLU A 104 -10.31 5.35 0.00
N ARG A 105 -9.29 5.82 0.73
CA ARG A 105 -8.39 6.89 0.27
C ARG A 105 -7.58 6.47 -0.96
N VAL A 106 -7.08 5.23 -0.99
CA VAL A 106 -6.34 4.70 -2.13
C VAL A 106 -7.25 4.45 -3.33
N GLU A 107 -8.48 3.97 -3.12
CA GLU A 107 -9.48 3.83 -4.18
C GLU A 107 -9.84 5.19 -4.80
N ALA A 108 -10.04 6.21 -3.97
CA ALA A 108 -10.29 7.57 -4.45
C ALA A 108 -9.09 8.11 -5.26
N ALA A 109 -7.86 7.84 -4.82
CA ALA A 109 -6.65 8.23 -5.56
C ALA A 109 -6.52 7.48 -6.91
N LEU A 110 -6.87 6.19 -6.95
CA LEU A 110 -6.90 5.39 -8.18
C LEU A 110 -7.97 5.89 -9.14
N GLU A 111 -9.15 6.24 -8.63
CA GLU A 111 -10.24 6.80 -9.44
C GLU A 111 -9.86 8.15 -10.04
N HIS A 112 -9.17 8.99 -9.26
CA HIS A 112 -8.65 10.28 -9.73
C HIS A 112 -7.73 10.13 -10.96
N ILE A 113 -6.87 9.10 -10.96
CA ILE A 113 -5.92 8.87 -12.07
C ILE A 113 -6.47 7.97 -13.18
N ARG A 114 -7.67 7.36 -13.02
CA ARG A 114 -8.22 6.36 -13.95
C ARG A 114 -8.35 6.89 -15.38
N GLY A 115 -8.78 8.15 -15.53
CA GLY A 115 -8.94 8.79 -16.83
C GLY A 115 -7.63 9.28 -17.48
N MET A 116 -6.50 9.13 -16.80
CA MET A 116 -5.22 9.62 -17.29
C MET A 116 -4.53 8.59 -18.20
N LYS A 117 -3.95 9.07 -19.30
CA LYS A 117 -3.13 8.24 -20.19
C LYS A 117 -2.03 7.52 -19.40
N GLY A 118 -1.96 6.20 -19.55
CA GLY A 118 -1.01 5.35 -18.84
C GLY A 118 -1.61 4.53 -17.70
N TYR A 119 -2.89 4.72 -17.36
CA TYR A 119 -3.49 4.05 -16.21
C TYR A 119 -3.43 2.52 -16.34
N GLU A 120 -3.57 1.99 -17.55
CA GLU A 120 -3.44 0.57 -17.85
C GLU A 120 -2.08 0.00 -17.45
N VAL A 121 -1.02 0.84 -17.42
CA VAL A 121 0.30 0.46 -16.92
C VAL A 121 0.27 0.18 -15.42
N ILE A 122 -0.49 0.97 -14.65
CA ILE A 122 -0.66 0.76 -13.20
C ILE A 122 -1.41 -0.55 -12.96
N GLU A 123 -2.51 -0.78 -13.69
CA GLU A 123 -3.29 -2.01 -13.56
C GLU A 123 -2.46 -3.25 -13.92
N ALA A 124 -1.81 -3.22 -15.09
CA ALA A 124 -1.00 -4.33 -15.56
C ALA A 124 0.15 -4.65 -14.61
N ARG A 125 0.78 -3.63 -14.01
CA ARG A 125 1.94 -3.83 -13.15
C ARG A 125 1.59 -4.27 -11.74
N TYR A 126 0.63 -3.59 -11.10
CA TYR A 126 0.43 -3.70 -9.66
C TYR A 126 -0.75 -4.61 -9.31
N PHE A 127 -1.79 -4.66 -10.15
CA PHE A 127 -3.02 -5.40 -9.84
C PHE A 127 -3.15 -6.72 -10.60
N ASN A 128 -2.62 -6.78 -11.83
CA ASN A 128 -2.64 -7.99 -12.63
C ASN A 128 -1.44 -8.87 -12.33
N ARG A 129 -1.63 -10.19 -12.47
CA ARG A 129 -0.60 -11.20 -12.31
C ARG A 129 -0.62 -12.13 -13.50
N LYS A 130 0.55 -12.62 -13.88
CA LYS A 130 0.68 -13.64 -14.92
C LYS A 130 0.06 -14.96 -14.46
N PRO A 131 -0.28 -15.86 -15.40
CA PRO A 131 -0.50 -17.27 -15.10
C PRO A 131 0.80 -17.85 -14.50
N GLY A 132 0.87 -17.90 -13.17
CA GLY A 132 2.09 -18.23 -12.42
C GLY A 132 2.33 -17.34 -11.20
N GLY A 133 1.62 -16.20 -11.09
CA GLY A 133 1.68 -15.32 -9.92
C GLY A 133 2.74 -14.21 -9.98
N ASP A 134 3.56 -14.17 -11.03
CA ASP A 134 4.54 -13.12 -11.24
C ASP A 134 3.93 -11.82 -11.78
N ASN A 135 4.63 -10.70 -11.55
CA ASN A 135 4.28 -9.40 -12.12
C ASN A 135 4.70 -9.30 -13.58
N TYR A 136 3.95 -8.57 -14.40
CA TYR A 136 4.35 -8.22 -15.76
C TYR A 136 5.61 -7.34 -15.76
N THR A 137 6.56 -7.62 -16.65
CA THR A 137 7.72 -6.75 -16.89
C THR A 137 7.30 -5.53 -17.70
N TRP A 138 8.16 -4.52 -17.73
CA TRP A 138 7.83 -3.26 -18.40
C TRP A 138 7.83 -3.40 -19.92
N GLU A 139 8.65 -4.31 -20.45
CA GLU A 139 8.71 -4.69 -21.85
C GLU A 139 7.44 -5.43 -22.27
N GLU A 140 6.94 -6.34 -21.44
CA GLU A 140 5.68 -7.05 -21.71
C GLU A 140 4.49 -6.10 -21.67
N ILE A 141 4.44 -5.18 -20.71
CA ILE A 141 3.41 -4.14 -20.66
C ILE A 141 3.49 -3.26 -21.91
N ALA A 142 4.71 -2.83 -22.30
CA ALA A 142 4.89 -2.06 -23.52
C ALA A 142 4.40 -2.82 -24.76
N GLY A 143 4.74 -4.11 -24.89
CA GLY A 143 4.28 -4.94 -26.00
C GLY A 143 2.77 -5.18 -26.01
N THR A 144 2.14 -5.27 -24.84
CA THR A 144 0.68 -5.46 -24.72
C THR A 144 -0.09 -4.18 -25.06
N LEU A 145 0.46 -3.01 -24.72
CA LEU A 145 -0.16 -1.71 -24.98
C LEU A 145 0.25 -1.09 -26.32
N ALA A 146 1.28 -1.61 -26.99
CA ALA A 146 1.68 -1.11 -28.30
C ALA A 146 0.55 -1.29 -29.32
N GLY A 147 0.21 -0.22 -30.04
CA GLY A 147 -0.87 -0.24 -31.05
C GLY A 147 -2.30 -0.33 -30.49
N SER A 148 -2.47 -0.34 -29.16
CA SER A 148 -3.80 -0.21 -28.56
C SER A 148 -4.28 1.25 -28.59
N ASP A 149 -5.59 1.46 -28.36
CA ASP A 149 -6.19 2.79 -28.47
C ASP A 149 -5.49 3.81 -27.55
N GLY A 150 -5.04 4.92 -28.15
CA GLY A 150 -4.28 5.96 -27.48
C GLY A 150 -2.76 5.70 -27.34
N TYR A 151 -2.21 4.54 -27.71
CA TYR A 151 -0.79 4.22 -27.61
C TYR A 151 -0.10 4.12 -28.98
N SER A 152 1.22 4.34 -28.99
CA SER A 152 2.02 4.23 -30.22
C SER A 152 2.29 2.76 -30.55
N GLU A 153 2.31 2.41 -31.84
CA GLU A 153 2.81 1.11 -32.34
C GLU A 153 4.24 0.80 -31.86
N ASN A 154 5.05 1.84 -31.67
CA ASN A 154 6.43 1.74 -31.22
C ASN A 154 6.57 2.07 -29.73
N LEU A 155 5.55 1.78 -28.91
CA LEU A 155 5.60 1.99 -27.48
C LEU A 155 6.75 1.18 -26.87
N ASN A 156 7.59 1.85 -26.07
CA ASN A 156 8.74 1.23 -25.44
C ASN A 156 8.65 1.30 -23.91
N GLU A 157 9.45 0.45 -23.27
CA GLU A 157 9.61 0.32 -21.83
C GLU A 157 9.85 1.67 -21.13
N LYS A 158 10.70 2.53 -21.70
CA LYS A 158 11.01 3.85 -21.15
C LYS A 158 9.78 4.76 -21.08
N THR A 159 8.94 4.72 -22.11
CA THR A 159 7.70 5.50 -22.19
C THR A 159 6.67 4.98 -21.20
N VAL A 160 6.52 3.65 -21.10
CA VAL A 160 5.68 2.99 -20.09
C VAL A 160 6.08 3.40 -18.67
N ARG A 161 7.38 3.38 -18.36
CA ARG A 161 7.89 3.84 -17.06
C ARG A 161 7.64 5.33 -16.82
N ALA A 162 7.70 6.15 -17.87
CA ALA A 162 7.40 7.58 -17.75
C ALA A 162 5.92 7.81 -17.40
N TYR A 163 5.00 7.08 -18.03
CA TYR A 163 3.58 7.09 -17.67
C TYR A 163 3.36 6.65 -16.22
N LYS A 164 3.94 5.52 -15.83
CA LYS A 164 3.91 5.02 -14.45
C LYS A 164 4.38 6.08 -13.46
N ASN A 165 5.54 6.69 -13.72
CA ASN A 165 6.12 7.68 -12.82
C ASN A 165 5.26 8.95 -12.71
N LYS A 166 4.60 9.35 -13.79
CA LYS A 166 3.66 10.48 -13.76
C LYS A 166 2.47 10.15 -12.85
N LEU A 167 1.83 9.01 -13.06
CA LEU A 167 0.64 8.61 -12.31
C LEU A 167 0.92 8.41 -10.82
N ILE A 168 2.05 7.78 -10.47
CA ILE A 168 2.44 7.62 -9.06
C ILE A 168 2.69 8.98 -8.40
N LYS A 169 3.20 9.98 -9.12
CA LYS A 169 3.35 11.32 -8.57
C LYS A 169 2.00 11.99 -8.31
N GLU A 170 1.06 11.89 -9.25
CA GLU A 170 -0.30 12.42 -9.06
C GLU A 170 -0.98 11.75 -7.86
N MET A 171 -0.87 10.42 -7.75
CA MET A 171 -1.37 9.68 -6.58
C MET A 171 -0.67 10.10 -5.28
N ALA A 172 0.64 10.31 -5.30
CA ALA A 172 1.38 10.74 -4.12
C ALA A 172 0.89 12.12 -3.65
N VAL A 173 0.66 13.05 -4.57
CA VAL A 173 0.07 14.36 -4.25
C VAL A 173 -1.35 14.21 -3.71
N TYR A 174 -2.16 13.31 -4.26
CA TYR A 174 -3.50 13.05 -3.75
C TYR A 174 -3.48 12.47 -2.32
N LEU A 175 -2.58 11.54 -2.04
CA LEU A 175 -2.52 10.82 -0.76
C LEU A 175 -1.84 11.63 0.36
N PHE A 176 -0.78 12.35 0.03
CA PHE A 176 0.10 13.03 1.00
C PHE A 176 0.06 14.56 0.89
N GLY A 177 -0.69 15.13 -0.06
CA GLY A 177 -0.84 16.57 -0.20
C GLY A 177 0.48 17.28 -0.49
N SER A 178 0.74 18.38 0.22
CA SER A 178 1.95 19.18 0.06
C SER A 178 3.25 18.42 0.32
N ASP A 179 3.21 17.32 1.08
CA ASP A 179 4.39 16.52 1.40
C ASP A 179 4.92 15.74 0.19
N ALA A 180 4.15 15.66 -0.90
CA ALA A 180 4.55 15.01 -2.16
C ALA A 180 5.10 15.96 -3.22
N ILE A 181 4.95 17.28 -3.04
CA ILE A 181 5.38 18.35 -3.97
C ILE A 181 6.81 18.75 -3.66
#